data_AF-A0A7I7RX04-F1
#
_entry.id   AF-A0A7I7RX04-F1
#
_cell.length_a   1.000
_cell.length_b   1.000
_cell.length_c   1.000
_cell.angle_alpha   90.00
_cell.angle_beta   90.00
_cell.angle_gamma   90.00
#
_symmetry.space_group_name_H-M   'P 1'
#
loop_
_entity.id
_entity.type
_entity.pdbx_description
1 polymer ?
#
loop_
_entity_poly.entity_id
_entity_poly.type
_entity_poly.pdbx_seq_one_letter_code
_entity_poly.pdbx_strand_id
1 'polypeptide(L)'
;MATSEPAEFAEVIHPRAVNREAIAEPPAARGLGPLAYRATALWLQEAFDDLAWDVHDVVEHGDLVVVHVTMRGIQTGTFVSYGPDARPVAAFPARGRRFAITQTHWLRTADGLVIEHWANRDDLGMAQQLGWTPPSPGYLLSMWWALRRARAAHDRQG
;
A
#
# COMPACT_ATOMS: atom_id res chain seq x y z
N MET A 1 6.91 -13.09 7.14
CA MET A 1 6.56 -11.67 7.33
C MET A 1 7.80 -10.87 6.96
N ALA A 2 7.73 -9.97 5.97
CA ALA A 2 8.82 -9.02 5.74
C ALA A 2 8.93 -8.13 6.99
N THR A 3 10.12 -8.02 7.58
CA THR A 3 10.27 -7.25 8.81
C THR A 3 10.17 -5.76 8.49
N SER A 4 9.73 -4.97 9.45
CA SER A 4 9.61 -3.51 9.31
C SER A 4 10.94 -2.81 9.65
N GLU A 5 12.07 -3.52 9.64
CA GLU A 5 13.37 -2.99 10.05
C GLU A 5 13.98 -2.12 8.94
N PRO A 6 14.41 -0.87 9.25
CA PRO A 6 14.97 0.04 8.24
C PRO A 6 16.17 -0.50 7.46
N ALA A 7 16.98 -1.35 8.11
CA ALA A 7 18.19 -1.92 7.50
C ALA A 7 17.86 -2.86 6.32
N GLU A 8 16.80 -3.67 6.43
CA GLU A 8 16.41 -4.59 5.36
C GLU A 8 15.95 -3.86 4.10
N PHE A 9 15.27 -2.71 4.25
CA PHE A 9 14.91 -1.88 3.10
C PHE A 9 16.17 -1.32 2.41
N ALA A 10 17.23 -0.97 3.15
CA ALA A 10 18.46 -0.44 2.57
C ALA A 10 19.26 -1.47 1.76
N GLU A 11 19.03 -2.77 1.99
CA GLU A 11 19.68 -3.86 1.25
C GLU A 11 19.11 -4.05 -0.16
N VAL A 12 17.87 -3.63 -0.40
CA VAL A 12 17.16 -3.88 -1.67
C VAL A 12 16.60 -2.62 -2.35
N ILE A 13 16.47 -1.50 -1.63
CA ILE A 13 15.94 -0.24 -2.13
C ILE A 13 17.07 0.77 -2.31
N HIS A 14 17.20 1.32 -3.52
CA HIS A 14 18.19 2.34 -3.83
C HIS A 14 17.93 3.63 -3.00
N PRO A 15 18.96 4.36 -2.52
CA PRO A 15 18.77 5.59 -1.74
C PRO A 15 17.93 6.69 -2.43
N ARG A 16 17.90 6.66 -3.77
CA ARG A 16 17.10 7.55 -4.63
C ARG A 16 15.83 6.91 -5.19
N ALA A 17 15.41 5.76 -4.65
CA ALA A 17 14.28 5.03 -5.21
C ALA A 17 12.99 5.85 -5.12
N VAL A 18 12.15 5.75 -6.13
CA VAL A 18 10.81 6.36 -6.17
C VAL A 18 9.75 5.27 -6.24
N ASN A 19 8.63 5.47 -5.54
CA ASN A 19 7.43 4.65 -5.68
C ASN A 19 6.35 5.50 -6.36
N ARG A 20 5.93 5.14 -7.58
CA ARG A 20 4.89 5.88 -8.31
C ARG A 20 3.52 5.78 -7.61
N GLU A 21 3.28 4.69 -6.89
CA GLU A 21 2.03 4.48 -6.15
C GLU A 21 1.91 5.38 -4.91
N ALA A 22 3.02 5.97 -4.44
CA ALA A 22 3.07 6.80 -3.23
C ALA A 22 2.12 8.02 -3.27
N ILE A 23 1.65 8.41 -4.46
CA ILE A 23 0.65 9.47 -4.63
C ILE A 23 -0.68 9.17 -3.93
N ALA A 24 -1.02 7.90 -3.71
CA ALA A 24 -2.21 7.47 -2.99
C ALA A 24 -1.94 7.11 -1.52
N GLU A 25 -0.68 7.26 -1.07
CA GLU A 25 -0.17 6.81 0.23
C GLU A 25 0.08 8.02 1.17
N PRO A 26 0.32 7.77 2.48
CA PRO A 26 0.58 8.84 3.45
C PRO A 26 1.78 9.73 3.08
N PRO A 27 1.86 10.97 3.61
CA PRO A 27 2.96 11.90 3.34
C PRO A 27 4.36 11.29 3.55
N ALA A 28 4.53 10.46 4.58
CA ALA A 28 5.81 9.81 4.91
C ALA A 28 6.32 8.87 3.81
N ALA A 29 5.43 8.33 2.96
CA ALA A 29 5.79 7.44 1.86
C ALA A 29 6.18 8.17 0.57
N ARG A 30 6.03 9.49 0.50
CA ARG A 30 6.27 10.30 -0.71
C ARG A 30 7.72 10.76 -0.88
N GLY A 31 8.61 10.32 -0.01
CA GLY A 31 10.04 10.60 -0.07
C GLY A 31 10.78 9.70 -1.06
N LEU A 32 12.11 9.70 -0.95
CA LEU A 32 13.00 8.81 -1.69
C LEU A 32 13.52 7.68 -0.80
N GLY A 33 13.82 6.56 -1.44
CA GLY A 33 14.65 5.51 -0.89
C GLY A 33 14.02 4.69 0.25
N PRO A 34 14.85 4.00 1.04
CA PRO A 34 14.40 2.98 2.00
C PRO A 34 13.34 3.45 2.99
N LEU A 35 13.47 4.69 3.51
CA LEU A 35 12.52 5.22 4.49
C LEU A 35 11.13 5.44 3.91
N ALA A 36 11.03 5.85 2.64
CA ALA A 36 9.75 6.05 1.96
C ALA A 36 9.04 4.70 1.74
N TYR A 37 9.77 3.69 1.25
CA TYR A 37 9.23 2.33 1.07
C TYR A 37 8.84 1.68 2.40
N ARG A 38 9.62 1.92 3.45
CA ARG A 38 9.25 1.47 4.80
C ARG A 38 7.96 2.12 5.28
N ALA A 39 7.75 3.41 5.01
CA ALA A 39 6.50 4.08 5.36
C ALA A 39 5.29 3.48 4.60
N THR A 40 5.45 3.08 3.33
CA THR A 40 4.43 2.30 2.60
C THR A 40 4.13 0.98 3.31
N ALA A 41 5.16 0.23 3.71
CA ALA A 41 4.99 -1.05 4.39
C ALA A 41 4.26 -0.92 5.73
N LEU A 42 4.62 0.09 6.54
CA LEU A 42 3.95 0.37 7.81
C LEU A 42 2.48 0.75 7.62
N TRP A 43 2.18 1.59 6.62
CA TRP A 43 0.79 1.95 6.30
C TRP A 43 -0.06 0.74 5.90
N LEU A 44 0.51 -0.21 5.14
CA LEU A 44 -0.19 -1.47 4.83
C LEU A 44 -0.36 -2.34 6.08
N GLN A 45 0.68 -2.46 6.92
CA GLN A 45 0.64 -3.23 8.17
C GLN A 45 -0.34 -2.63 9.21
N GLU A 46 -0.60 -1.31 9.17
CA GLU A 46 -1.63 -0.68 10.00
C GLU A 46 -3.05 -1.08 9.59
N ALA A 47 -3.28 -1.39 8.31
CA ALA A 47 -4.59 -1.72 7.77
C ALA A 47 -4.86 -3.23 7.68
N PHE A 48 -3.81 -4.03 7.50
CA PHE A 48 -3.91 -5.45 7.17
C PHE A 48 -2.98 -6.32 8.02
N ASP A 49 -3.55 -7.38 8.59
CA ASP A 49 -2.82 -8.47 9.24
C ASP A 49 -2.66 -9.66 8.29
N ASP A 50 -1.72 -10.55 8.62
CA ASP A 50 -1.48 -11.81 7.89
C ASP A 50 -1.21 -11.58 6.38
N LEU A 51 -0.54 -10.48 6.05
CA LEU A 51 -0.13 -10.17 4.69
C LEU A 51 0.88 -11.20 4.18
N ALA A 52 0.54 -11.82 3.06
CA ALA A 52 1.40 -12.77 2.36
C ALA A 52 1.26 -12.60 0.85
N TRP A 53 2.35 -12.93 0.14
CA TRP A 53 2.42 -12.88 -1.31
C TRP A 53 2.78 -14.26 -1.85
N ASP A 54 1.95 -14.79 -2.75
CA ASP A 54 2.29 -15.94 -3.58
C ASP A 54 2.88 -15.40 -4.88
N VAL A 55 4.15 -15.69 -5.14
CA VAL A 55 4.83 -15.28 -6.39
C VAL A 55 4.55 -16.32 -7.46
N HIS A 56 3.92 -15.89 -8.56
CA HIS A 56 3.57 -16.76 -9.68
C HIS A 56 4.62 -16.71 -10.78
N ASP A 57 4.99 -15.50 -11.18
CA ASP A 57 5.93 -15.26 -12.28
C ASP A 57 6.91 -14.15 -11.91
N VAL A 58 8.15 -14.30 -12.36
CA VAL A 58 9.18 -13.26 -12.35
C VAL A 58 9.80 -13.19 -13.73
N VAL A 59 9.76 -12.02 -14.35
CA VAL A 59 10.36 -11.76 -15.66
C VAL A 59 11.36 -10.63 -15.54
N GLU A 60 12.58 -10.86 -15.99
CA GLU A 60 13.65 -9.86 -16.05
C GLU A 60 13.98 -9.53 -17.50
N HIS A 61 14.09 -8.24 -17.81
CA HIS A 61 14.56 -7.75 -19.08
C HIS A 61 15.39 -6.47 -18.91
N GLY A 62 16.72 -6.62 -18.97
CA GLY A 62 17.64 -5.50 -18.77
C GLY A 62 17.56 -4.98 -17.34
N ASP A 63 17.18 -3.71 -17.18
CA ASP A 63 17.02 -3.05 -15.88
C ASP A 63 15.60 -3.18 -15.30
N LEU A 64 14.72 -3.94 -15.95
CA LEU A 64 13.32 -4.06 -15.59
C LEU A 64 12.99 -5.47 -15.09
N VAL A 65 12.36 -5.54 -13.92
CA VAL A 65 11.82 -6.77 -13.32
C VAL A 65 10.31 -6.61 -13.16
N VAL A 66 9.55 -7.62 -13.61
CA VAL A 66 8.10 -7.70 -13.42
C VAL A 66 7.79 -8.91 -12.57
N VAL A 67 7.02 -8.71 -11.51
CA VAL A 67 6.60 -9.77 -10.59
C VAL A 67 5.09 -9.87 -10.62
N HIS A 68 4.55 -11.01 -11.01
CA HIS A 68 3.13 -11.32 -10.87
C HIS A 68 2.90 -12.09 -9.58
N VAL A 69 2.01 -11.58 -8.73
CA VAL A 69 1.76 -12.11 -7.40
C VAL A 69 0.26 -12.17 -7.09
N THR A 70 -0.11 -13.04 -6.17
CA THR A 70 -1.34 -12.89 -5.39
C THR A 70 -1.00 -12.39 -4.00
N MET A 71 -1.53 -11.22 -3.63
CA MET A 71 -1.47 -10.71 -2.27
C MET A 71 -2.73 -11.15 -1.51
N ARG A 72 -2.54 -11.69 -0.30
CA ARG A 72 -3.63 -12.07 0.60
C ARG A 72 -3.42 -11.52 2.00
N GLY A 73 -4.50 -11.34 2.74
CA GLY A 73 -4.46 -10.90 4.13
C GLY A 73 -5.84 -10.76 4.76
N ILE A 74 -5.88 -10.16 5.95
CA ILE A 74 -7.11 -9.83 6.70
C ILE A 74 -7.12 -8.32 6.93
N GLN A 75 -8.21 -7.63 6.55
CA GLN A 75 -8.36 -6.23 6.94
C GLN A 75 -8.82 -6.14 8.40
N THR A 76 -7.90 -5.74 9.28
CA THR A 76 -8.14 -5.56 10.72
C THR A 76 -8.06 -4.09 11.15
N GLY A 77 -7.41 -3.24 10.37
CA GLY A 77 -7.33 -1.80 10.57
C GLY A 77 -8.11 -0.96 9.56
N THR A 78 -8.18 0.34 9.80
CA THR A 78 -8.77 1.29 8.84
C THR A 78 -7.79 1.56 7.72
N PHE A 79 -8.15 1.22 6.48
CA PHE A 79 -7.37 1.60 5.31
C PHE A 79 -7.68 3.05 4.94
N VAL A 80 -6.68 3.92 4.87
CA VAL A 80 -6.84 5.33 4.50
C VAL A 80 -6.11 5.59 3.20
N SER A 81 -6.82 6.11 2.19
CA SER A 81 -6.22 6.54 0.93
C SER A 81 -6.05 8.05 0.87
N TYR A 82 -5.01 8.51 0.18
CA TYR A 82 -4.62 9.91 0.11
C TYR A 82 -4.75 10.48 -1.30
N GLY A 83 -4.97 11.78 -1.41
CA GLY A 83 -4.99 12.50 -2.68
C GLY A 83 -3.60 12.97 -3.12
N PRO A 84 -3.47 13.57 -4.32
CA PRO A 84 -2.21 14.17 -4.78
C PRO A 84 -1.63 15.24 -3.84
N ASP A 85 -2.49 15.90 -3.05
CA ASP A 85 -2.13 16.89 -2.03
C ASP A 85 -1.72 16.29 -0.68
N ALA A 86 -1.56 14.95 -0.62
CA ALA A 86 -1.23 14.20 0.57
C ALA A 86 -2.26 14.28 1.71
N ARG A 87 -3.50 14.69 1.40
CA ARG A 87 -4.62 14.69 2.35
C ARG A 87 -5.45 13.41 2.25
N PRO A 88 -6.02 12.90 3.37
CA PRO A 88 -6.97 11.78 3.33
C PRO A 88 -8.21 12.08 2.47
N VAL A 89 -8.46 11.23 1.47
CA VAL A 89 -9.62 11.33 0.57
C VAL A 89 -10.68 10.25 0.81
N ALA A 90 -10.28 9.07 1.30
CA ALA A 90 -11.20 8.03 1.73
C ALA A 90 -10.63 7.25 2.92
N ALA A 91 -11.52 6.67 3.72
CA ALA A 91 -11.17 5.80 4.82
C ALA A 91 -12.16 4.63 4.87
N PHE A 92 -11.64 3.42 4.98
CA PHE A 92 -12.39 2.17 4.91
C PHE A 92 -12.17 1.40 6.21
N PRO A 93 -13.09 1.53 7.19
CA PRO A 93 -13.00 0.79 8.44
C PRO A 93 -13.00 -0.72 8.22
N ALA A 94 -12.16 -1.43 8.96
CA ALA A 94 -12.11 -2.89 8.91
C ALA A 94 -13.46 -3.54 9.18
N ARG A 95 -13.73 -4.61 8.44
CA ARG A 95 -14.86 -5.52 8.68
C ARG A 95 -14.40 -6.93 9.06
N GLY A 96 -13.09 -7.11 9.34
CA GLY A 96 -12.48 -8.39 9.70
C GLY A 96 -12.49 -9.42 8.57
N ARG A 97 -12.50 -8.97 7.31
CA ARG A 97 -12.63 -9.85 6.14
C ARG A 97 -11.26 -10.20 5.56
N ARG A 98 -11.15 -11.44 5.07
CA ARG A 98 -10.02 -11.89 4.26
C ARG A 98 -10.16 -11.38 2.83
N PHE A 99 -9.03 -11.18 2.17
CA PHE A 99 -8.96 -10.92 0.74
C PHE A 99 -7.81 -11.71 0.11
N ALA A 100 -7.91 -11.95 -1.19
CA ALA A 100 -6.83 -12.41 -2.05
C ALA A 100 -7.00 -11.75 -3.43
N ILE A 101 -5.99 -11.01 -3.89
CA ILE A 101 -6.03 -10.27 -5.15
C ILE A 101 -4.74 -10.42 -5.95
N THR A 102 -4.86 -10.38 -7.27
CA THR A 102 -3.71 -10.37 -8.16
C THR A 102 -3.09 -8.98 -8.25
N GLN A 103 -1.77 -8.94 -8.31
CA GLN A 103 -0.99 -7.72 -8.51
C GLN A 103 0.14 -8.01 -9.49
N THR A 104 0.52 -7.00 -10.28
CA THR A 104 1.80 -6.99 -11.00
C THR A 104 2.60 -5.82 -10.51
N HIS A 105 3.80 -6.11 -9.99
CA HIS A 105 4.76 -5.11 -9.57
C HIS A 105 5.82 -4.98 -10.65
N TRP A 106 6.05 -3.75 -11.06
CA TRP A 106 7.10 -3.39 -11.99
C TRP A 106 8.18 -2.67 -11.20
N LEU A 107 9.40 -3.17 -11.33
CA LEU A 107 10.57 -2.70 -10.61
C LEU A 107 11.63 -2.34 -11.64
N ARG A 108 12.13 -1.10 -11.60
CA ARG A 108 13.38 -0.78 -12.27
C ARG A 108 14.52 -0.93 -11.28
N THR A 109 15.66 -1.42 -11.74
CA THR A 109 16.86 -1.60 -10.91
C THR A 109 18.02 -0.72 -11.38
N ALA A 110 18.81 -0.21 -10.43
CA ALA A 110 20.10 0.44 -10.67
C ALA A 110 21.05 0.06 -9.53
N ASP A 111 22.32 -0.21 -9.86
CA ASP A 111 23.35 -0.63 -8.89
C ASP A 111 22.96 -1.88 -8.08
N GLY A 112 22.19 -2.78 -8.70
CA GLY A 112 21.67 -4.00 -8.05
C GLY A 112 20.51 -3.76 -7.09
N LEU A 113 19.97 -2.53 -7.01
CA LEU A 113 18.90 -2.13 -6.09
C LEU A 113 17.67 -1.62 -6.85
N VAL A 114 16.48 -1.71 -6.25
CA VAL A 114 15.26 -1.14 -6.82
C VAL A 114 15.36 0.40 -6.82
N ILE A 115 15.34 1.03 -7.99
CA ILE A 115 15.36 2.50 -8.18
C ILE A 115 13.96 3.05 -8.48
N GLU A 116 13.03 2.23 -8.94
CA GLU A 116 11.67 2.67 -9.28
C GLU A 116 10.66 1.53 -9.11
N HIS A 117 9.47 1.84 -8.60
CA HIS A 117 8.35 0.90 -8.47
C HIS A 117 7.04 1.51 -9.00
N TRP A 118 6.25 0.70 -9.69
CA TRP A 118 4.83 0.95 -9.97
C TRP A 118 4.06 -0.36 -10.04
N ALA A 119 2.73 -0.31 -9.88
CA ALA A 119 1.94 -1.54 -9.80
C ALA A 119 0.60 -1.46 -10.51
N ASN A 120 0.13 -2.62 -10.98
CA ASN A 120 -1.27 -2.84 -11.32
C ASN A 120 -1.86 -3.79 -10.29
N ARG A 121 -2.94 -3.36 -9.62
CA ARG A 121 -3.58 -4.12 -8.54
C ARG A 121 -5.07 -4.28 -8.82
N ASP A 122 -5.64 -5.42 -8.44
CA ASP A 122 -7.09 -5.60 -8.44
C ASP A 122 -7.75 -4.94 -7.20
N ASP A 123 -7.64 -3.61 -7.12
CA ASP A 123 -8.20 -2.84 -6.02
C ASP A 123 -9.75 -2.92 -5.98
N LEU A 124 -10.41 -3.13 -7.13
CA LEU A 124 -11.85 -3.33 -7.20
C LEU A 124 -12.26 -4.70 -6.63
N GLY A 125 -11.58 -5.78 -7.00
CA GLY A 125 -11.82 -7.11 -6.44
C GLY A 125 -11.52 -7.14 -4.94
N MET A 126 -10.49 -6.42 -4.48
CA MET A 126 -10.23 -6.24 -3.05
C MET A 126 -11.41 -5.54 -2.36
N ALA A 127 -11.88 -4.43 -2.92
CA ALA A 127 -13.01 -3.66 -2.39
C ALA A 127 -14.30 -4.50 -2.32
N GLN A 128 -14.54 -5.38 -3.29
CA GLN A 128 -15.69 -6.30 -3.29
C GLN A 128 -15.57 -7.34 -2.17
N GLN A 129 -14.41 -8.01 -2.06
CA GLN A 129 -14.14 -9.02 -1.03
C GLN A 129 -14.27 -8.42 0.39
N LEU A 130 -13.69 -7.23 0.59
CA LEU A 130 -13.75 -6.51 1.86
C LEU A 130 -15.11 -5.84 2.12
N GLY A 131 -16.02 -5.86 1.15
CA GLY A 131 -17.36 -5.32 1.28
C GLY A 131 -17.39 -3.80 1.39
N TRP A 132 -16.45 -3.13 0.72
CA TRP A 132 -16.44 -1.68 0.52
C TRP A 132 -17.40 -1.27 -0.60
N THR A 133 -17.60 -2.14 -1.59
CA THR A 133 -18.45 -1.89 -2.75
C THR A 133 -19.39 -3.06 -3.06
N PRO A 134 -20.71 -2.82 -3.26
CA PRO A 134 -21.42 -1.58 -2.95
C PRO A 134 -21.51 -1.36 -1.43
N PRO A 135 -21.35 -0.13 -0.92
CA PRO A 135 -21.43 0.13 0.51
C PRO A 135 -22.89 0.16 0.99
N SER A 136 -23.14 -0.37 2.18
CA SER A 136 -24.42 -0.16 2.87
C SER A 136 -24.52 1.25 3.46
N PRO A 137 -25.73 1.81 3.68
CA PRO A 137 -25.88 3.12 4.33
C PRO A 137 -25.16 3.24 5.69
N GLY A 138 -25.22 2.19 6.51
CA GLY A 138 -24.50 2.16 7.79
C GLY A 138 -22.97 2.21 7.61
N TYR A 139 -22.46 1.51 6.61
CA TYR A 139 -21.02 1.52 6.30
C TYR A 139 -20.55 2.87 5.77
N LEU A 140 -21.37 3.57 4.96
CA LEU A 140 -21.09 4.94 4.53
C LEU A 140 -20.91 5.90 5.72
N LEU A 141 -21.73 5.77 6.76
CA LEU A 141 -21.57 6.55 8.00
C LEU A 141 -20.24 6.21 8.69
N SER A 142 -19.88 4.93 8.79
CA SER A 142 -18.59 4.50 9.36
C SER A 142 -17.40 5.05 8.58
N MET A 143 -17.44 5.01 7.23
CA MET A 143 -16.42 5.58 6.36
C MET A 143 -16.28 7.09 6.57
N TRP A 144 -17.40 7.81 6.68
CA TRP A 144 -17.40 9.25 6.94
C TRP A 144 -16.76 9.60 8.28
N TRP A 145 -17.10 8.88 9.36
CA TRP A 145 -16.49 9.09 10.68
C TRP A 145 -15.00 8.79 10.66
N ALA A 146 -14.58 7.71 10.01
CA ALA A 146 -13.17 7.34 9.87
C ALA A 146 -12.40 8.40 9.08
N LEU A 147 -12.97 8.90 7.98
CA LEU A 147 -12.36 9.95 7.17
C LEU A 147 -12.19 11.25 7.97
N ARG A 148 -13.20 11.64 8.78
CA ARG A 148 -13.08 12.80 9.67
C ARG A 148 -11.95 12.63 10.68
N ARG A 149 -11.82 11.45 11.29
CA ARG A 149 -10.74 11.14 12.23
C ARG A 149 -9.38 11.18 11.55
N ALA A 150 -9.26 10.60 10.35
CA ALA A 150 -8.03 10.62 9.57
C ALA A 150 -7.60 12.05 9.20
N ARG A 151 -8.54 12.90 8.78
CA ARG A 151 -8.28 14.32 8.49
C ARG A 151 -7.84 15.09 9.73
N ALA A 152 -8.55 14.92 10.86
CA ALA A 152 -8.16 15.56 12.12
C ALA A 152 -6.81 15.06 12.65
N ALA A 153 -6.42 13.82 12.37
CA ALA A 153 -5.08 13.33 12.70
C ALA A 153 -4.01 13.95 11.79
N HIS A 154 -4.27 14.04 10.48
CA HIS A 154 -3.39 14.67 9.51
C HIS A 154 -3.16 16.15 9.80
N ASP A 155 -4.22 16.92 10.09
CA ASP A 155 -4.11 18.35 10.40
C ASP A 155 -3.37 18.65 11.72
N ARG A 156 -3.13 17.64 12.58
CA ARG A 156 -2.30 17.78 13.79
C ARG A 156 -0.82 17.49 13.57
N GLN A 157 -0.48 16.87 12.43
CA GLN A 157 0.89 16.47 12.08
C GLN A 157 1.57 17.45 11.11
N GLY A 158 0.80 18.29 10.42
CA GLY A 158 1.30 19.39 9.58
C GLY A 158 1.28 20.72 10.33
#